data_AF-A0A7S1Z589-F1
#
_entry.id   AF-A0A7S1Z589-F1
#
_cell.length_a   1.000
_cell.length_b   1.000
_cell.length_c   1.000
_cell.angle_alpha   90.00
_cell.angle_beta   90.00
_cell.angle_gamma   90.00
#
_symmetry.space_group_name_H-M   'P 1'
#
loop_
_entity.id
_entity.type
_entity.pdbx_description
1 polymer ?
#
loop_
_entity_poly.entity_id
_entity_poly.type
_entity_poly.pdbx_seq_one_letter_code
_entity_poly.pdbx_strand_id
1 'polypeptide(L)'
;ATVANGEGLLPLHIICGTTWHPSHDFYLDSDDSVNDEKDSSSDLIMKKLLELHPEAAKMTNSQGDLPLYTACSSLLSTREINPSSLSALINANPDAAVIPSPEGGNLPLHAAIRSLHGKNTHFAQVMIQTLLDVHPDAAKITDSRGSLPLHLALMYTHGGDVEHAEVGVALLHLLYNAYPDVITITNDSDRLPLHDVARLVGETAGITHPSLL
;
A
#
# COMPACT_ATOMS: atom_id res chain seq x y z
N ALA A 1 3.69 21.70 -10.85
CA ALA A 1 3.77 20.62 -9.85
C ALA A 1 3.36 21.07 -8.43
N THR A 2 3.48 22.35 -8.09
CA THR A 2 3.30 22.85 -6.71
C THR A 2 1.97 23.55 -6.45
N VAL A 3 1.16 23.76 -7.48
CA VAL A 3 -0.16 24.40 -7.36
C VAL A 3 -1.20 23.31 -7.17
N ALA A 4 -1.95 23.40 -6.08
CA ALA A 4 -3.03 22.49 -5.78
C ALA A 4 -4.27 22.79 -6.64
N ASN A 5 -5.07 21.76 -6.93
CA ASN A 5 -6.41 21.93 -7.50
C ASN A 5 -7.36 22.60 -6.48
N GLY A 6 -8.62 22.82 -6.86
CA GLY A 6 -9.65 23.41 -5.97
C GLY A 6 -9.93 22.62 -4.68
N GLU A 7 -9.41 21.39 -4.56
CA GLU A 7 -9.54 20.51 -3.39
C GLU A 7 -8.24 20.41 -2.57
N GLY A 8 -7.19 21.15 -2.94
CA GLY A 8 -5.92 21.12 -2.24
C GLY A 8 -5.00 19.96 -2.64
N LEU A 9 -5.32 19.20 -3.70
CA LEU A 9 -4.49 18.11 -4.20
C LEU A 9 -3.43 18.63 -5.17
N LEU A 10 -2.18 18.25 -4.95
CA LEU A 10 -1.09 18.51 -5.89
C LEU A 10 -1.14 17.51 -7.05
N PRO A 11 -0.62 17.87 -8.24
CA PRO A 11 -0.59 16.98 -9.39
C PRO A 11 0.00 15.58 -9.11
N LEU A 12 1.01 15.48 -8.24
CA LEU A 12 1.60 14.19 -7.89
C LEU A 12 0.63 13.33 -7.06
N HIS A 13 -0.07 13.91 -6.09
CA HIS A 13 -1.11 13.21 -5.32
C HIS A 13 -2.29 12.77 -6.19
N ILE A 14 -2.68 13.57 -7.19
CA ILE A 14 -3.73 13.20 -8.14
C ILE A 14 -3.32 11.95 -8.92
N ILE A 15 -2.07 11.93 -9.45
CA ILE A 15 -1.55 10.78 -10.19
C ILE A 15 -1.44 9.53 -9.30
N CYS A 16 -1.12 9.71 -8.01
CA CYS A 16 -1.06 8.62 -7.03
C CYS A 16 -2.44 8.15 -6.53
N GLY A 17 -3.47 9.02 -6.54
CA GLY A 17 -4.61 8.89 -5.65
C GLY A 17 -5.97 8.65 -6.28
N THR A 18 -6.25 9.25 -7.44
CA THR A 18 -7.60 9.23 -8.04
C THR A 18 -7.55 8.99 -9.56
N THR A 19 -8.63 8.40 -10.05
CA THR A 19 -9.08 8.63 -11.42
C THR A 19 -9.24 10.13 -11.61
N TRP A 20 -8.62 10.64 -12.66
CA TRP A 20 -9.14 11.82 -13.30
C TRP A 20 -10.62 11.53 -13.59
N HIS A 21 -11.56 12.10 -12.83
CA HIS A 21 -12.95 12.14 -13.25
C HIS A 21 -13.14 13.50 -13.92
N PRO A 22 -12.88 13.61 -15.24
CA PRO A 22 -13.21 14.84 -15.94
C PRO A 22 -14.73 14.93 -15.94
N SER A 23 -15.30 15.74 -15.05
CA SER A 23 -16.55 16.41 -15.35
C SER A 23 -16.28 17.49 -16.41
N HIS A 24 -15.78 17.09 -17.57
CA HIS A 24 -15.97 17.71 -18.89
C HIS A 24 -15.20 16.94 -19.97
N ASP A 25 -15.94 16.29 -20.86
CA ASP A 25 -15.62 16.03 -22.27
C ASP A 25 -14.15 15.93 -22.68
N PHE A 26 -13.58 14.73 -22.64
CA PHE A 26 -12.77 14.23 -23.75
C PHE A 26 -12.76 12.71 -23.73
N TYR A 27 -13.79 12.12 -24.34
CA TYR A 27 -13.73 10.75 -24.84
C TYR A 27 -12.54 10.67 -25.82
N LEU A 28 -11.52 9.89 -25.47
CA LEU A 28 -10.78 9.16 -26.50
C LEU A 28 -11.20 7.71 -26.38
N ASP A 29 -12.19 7.37 -27.20
CA ASP A 29 -12.31 6.03 -27.75
C ASP A 29 -10.94 5.62 -28.30
N SER A 30 -10.34 4.62 -27.71
CA SER A 30 -9.47 3.71 -28.45
C SER A 30 -9.42 2.37 -27.73
N ASP A 31 -10.38 1.53 -28.10
CA ASP A 31 -10.17 0.18 -28.61
C ASP A 31 -9.33 -0.78 -27.74
N ASP A 32 -10.03 -1.76 -27.19
CA ASP A 32 -9.50 -3.02 -26.72
C ASP A 32 -8.65 -3.67 -27.83
N SER A 33 -7.32 -3.66 -27.70
CA SER A 33 -6.43 -4.77 -28.10
C SER A 33 -4.96 -4.34 -28.24
N VAL A 34 -4.23 -4.08 -27.14
CA VAL A 34 -2.79 -4.37 -27.14
C VAL A 34 -2.35 -4.84 -25.75
N ASN A 35 -2.18 -6.15 -25.67
CA ASN A 35 -1.43 -6.84 -24.64
C ASN A 35 0.07 -6.58 -24.90
N ASP A 36 0.68 -5.61 -24.23
CA ASP A 36 2.12 -5.46 -24.04
C ASP A 36 2.39 -4.39 -22.97
N GLU A 37 3.37 -4.62 -22.11
CA GLU A 37 3.82 -3.81 -20.96
C GLU A 37 4.18 -2.36 -21.32
N LYS A 38 3.18 -1.53 -21.60
CA LYS A 38 3.37 -0.12 -21.95
C LYS A 38 2.97 0.73 -20.75
N ASP A 39 3.97 1.34 -20.11
CA ASP A 39 3.80 2.36 -19.06
C ASP A 39 2.57 3.21 -19.37
N SER A 40 1.56 3.17 -18.49
CA SER A 40 0.35 3.97 -18.65
C SER A 40 0.76 5.44 -18.80
N SER A 41 0.07 6.23 -19.63
CA SER A 41 0.40 7.64 -19.90
C SER A 41 0.69 8.43 -18.63
N SER A 42 0.03 8.09 -17.53
CA SER A 42 0.22 8.67 -16.22
C SER A 42 1.44 8.21 -15.41
N ASP A 43 1.96 7.00 -15.64
CA ASP A 43 3.26 6.57 -15.07
C ASP A 43 4.40 7.37 -15.68
N LEU A 44 4.33 7.60 -17.00
CA LEU A 44 5.27 8.49 -17.69
C LEU A 44 5.16 9.92 -17.17
N ILE A 45 3.94 10.43 -16.95
CA ILE A 45 3.74 11.76 -16.36
C ILE A 45 4.28 11.81 -14.92
N MET A 46 4.10 10.77 -14.11
CA MET A 46 4.66 10.70 -12.76
C MET A 46 6.17 10.82 -12.79
N LYS A 47 6.84 9.95 -13.57
CA LYS A 47 8.30 9.96 -13.73
C LYS A 47 8.77 11.32 -14.22
N LYS A 48 8.09 11.90 -15.22
CA LYS A 48 8.47 13.21 -15.76
C LYS A 48 8.30 14.35 -14.75
N LEU A 49 7.25 14.29 -13.94
CA LEU A 49 6.99 15.28 -12.90
C LEU A 49 8.05 15.20 -11.81
N LEU A 50 8.43 13.99 -11.39
CA LEU A 50 9.51 13.76 -10.43
C LEU A 50 10.87 14.21 -10.97
N GLU A 51 11.16 13.98 -12.25
CA GLU A 51 12.37 14.49 -12.92
C GLU A 51 12.45 16.02 -12.89
N LEU A 52 11.35 16.71 -13.22
CA LEU A 52 11.32 18.17 -13.32
C LEU A 52 11.18 18.85 -11.95
N HIS A 53 10.54 18.17 -10.99
CA HIS A 53 10.16 18.73 -9.69
C HIS A 53 10.29 17.67 -8.58
N PRO A 54 11.51 17.26 -8.20
CA PRO A 54 11.71 16.21 -7.18
C PRO A 54 11.13 16.58 -5.81
N GLU A 55 11.12 17.88 -5.46
CA GLU A 55 10.53 18.38 -4.22
C GLU A 55 9.02 18.08 -4.10
N ALA A 56 8.32 17.80 -5.22
CA ALA A 56 6.92 17.40 -5.19
C ALA A 56 6.70 16.12 -4.38
N ALA A 57 7.69 15.22 -4.30
CA ALA A 57 7.62 13.99 -3.50
C ALA A 57 7.61 14.24 -1.97
N LYS A 58 7.96 15.46 -1.53
CA LYS A 58 7.99 15.89 -0.12
C LYS A 58 6.82 16.79 0.25
N MET A 59 6.02 17.21 -0.72
CA MET A 59 4.89 18.08 -0.46
C MET A 59 3.69 17.27 0.01
N THR A 60 2.97 17.77 1.01
CA THR A 60 1.76 17.13 1.51
C THR A 60 0.52 17.63 0.78
N ASN A 61 -0.51 16.81 0.67
CA ASN A 61 -1.83 17.24 0.20
C ASN A 61 -2.58 18.02 1.31
N SER A 62 -3.86 18.35 1.09
CA SER A 62 -4.73 19.02 2.06
C SER A 62 -5.01 18.21 3.34
N GLN A 63 -4.86 16.89 3.30
CA GLN A 63 -4.94 15.99 4.46
C GLN A 63 -3.59 15.86 5.20
N GLY A 64 -2.53 16.46 4.66
CA GLY A 64 -1.19 16.37 5.21
C GLY A 64 -0.44 15.09 4.82
N ASP A 65 -0.96 14.32 3.85
CA ASP A 65 -0.32 13.10 3.37
C ASP A 65 0.74 13.36 2.31
N LEU A 66 1.84 12.62 2.37
CA LEU A 66 2.83 12.57 1.31
C LEU A 66 2.33 11.74 0.12
N PRO A 67 2.84 11.99 -1.11
CA PRO A 67 2.36 11.28 -2.28
C PRO A 67 2.62 9.77 -2.23
N LEU A 68 3.70 9.33 -1.56
CA LEU A 68 3.96 7.92 -1.31
C LEU A 68 2.86 7.27 -0.46
N TYR A 69 2.41 7.96 0.59
CA TYR A 69 1.28 7.46 1.40
C TYR A 69 0.03 7.34 0.54
N THR A 70 -0.30 8.37 -0.24
CA THR A 70 -1.45 8.36 -1.16
C THR A 70 -1.37 7.21 -2.16
N ALA A 71 -0.19 6.94 -2.71
CA ALA A 71 0.05 5.80 -3.61
C ALA A 71 -0.25 4.45 -2.94
N CYS A 72 0.11 4.30 -1.65
CA CYS A 72 -0.15 3.08 -0.89
C CYS A 72 -1.60 2.97 -0.40
N SER A 73 -2.29 4.08 -0.11
CA SER A 73 -3.68 4.08 0.36
C SER A 73 -4.70 3.94 -0.76
N SER A 74 -4.35 4.36 -1.98
CA SER A 74 -5.25 4.33 -3.14
C SER A 74 -5.26 3.00 -3.91
N LEU A 75 -4.68 1.95 -3.33
CA LEU A 75 -4.78 0.57 -3.83
C LEU A 75 -6.23 0.03 -3.85
N LEU A 76 -7.13 0.68 -3.12
CA LEU A 76 -8.59 0.42 -3.17
C LEU A 76 -9.28 1.13 -4.35
N SER A 77 -8.60 2.07 -5.01
CA SER A 77 -9.08 2.77 -6.21
C SER A 77 -8.72 1.98 -7.47
N THR A 78 -9.40 2.26 -8.58
CA THR A 78 -9.39 1.51 -9.85
C THR A 78 -8.04 1.48 -10.61
N ARG A 79 -6.91 1.80 -9.96
CA ARG A 79 -5.62 1.89 -10.63
C ARG A 79 -4.49 1.28 -9.81
N GLU A 80 -3.77 0.39 -10.46
CA GLU A 80 -2.46 -0.09 -10.02
C GLU A 80 -1.37 0.91 -10.43
N ILE A 81 -0.49 1.25 -9.49
CA ILE A 81 0.71 2.03 -9.79
C ILE A 81 1.77 1.05 -10.28
N ASN A 82 2.43 1.29 -11.42
CA ASN A 82 3.49 0.38 -11.85
C ASN A 82 4.63 0.32 -10.79
N PRO A 83 5.21 -0.87 -10.47
CA PRO A 83 6.39 -0.98 -9.61
C PRO A 83 7.53 0.00 -9.95
N SER A 84 7.71 0.32 -11.24
CA SER A 84 8.69 1.32 -11.70
C SER A 84 8.34 2.74 -11.23
N SER A 85 7.06 3.11 -11.27
CA SER A 85 6.56 4.41 -10.76
C SER A 85 6.68 4.50 -9.24
N LEU A 86 6.34 3.41 -8.53
CA LEU A 86 6.55 3.31 -7.09
C LEU A 86 8.04 3.51 -6.74
N SER A 87 8.93 2.82 -7.45
CA SER A 87 10.37 2.95 -7.25
C SER A 87 10.85 4.37 -7.49
N ALA A 88 10.36 5.05 -8.54
CA ALA A 88 10.68 6.44 -8.80
C ALA A 88 10.21 7.37 -7.67
N LEU A 89 9.02 7.13 -7.12
CA LEU A 89 8.46 7.91 -6.03
C LEU A 89 9.24 7.74 -4.73
N ILE A 90 9.59 6.50 -4.38
CA ILE A 90 10.44 6.18 -3.22
C ILE A 90 11.82 6.79 -3.39
N ASN A 91 12.45 6.66 -4.56
CA ASN A 91 13.78 7.23 -4.82
C ASN A 91 13.80 8.76 -4.71
N ALA A 92 12.68 9.43 -5.03
CA ALA A 92 12.56 10.88 -4.90
C ALA A 92 12.45 11.34 -3.44
N ASN A 93 11.91 10.51 -2.54
CA ASN A 93 11.81 10.79 -1.11
C ASN A 93 11.76 9.48 -0.27
N PRO A 94 12.92 8.86 0.02
CA PRO A 94 12.96 7.58 0.74
C PRO A 94 12.36 7.67 2.14
N ASP A 95 12.65 8.77 2.85
CA ASP A 95 12.18 9.03 4.21
C ASP A 95 10.64 9.03 4.30
N ALA A 96 9.92 9.27 3.20
CA ALA A 96 8.47 9.19 3.15
C ALA A 96 7.92 7.83 3.61
N ALA A 97 8.68 6.74 3.44
CA ALA A 97 8.25 5.39 3.83
C ALA A 97 8.04 5.24 5.34
N VAL A 98 8.66 6.12 6.14
CA VAL A 98 8.57 6.12 7.62
C VAL A 98 7.92 7.40 8.17
N ILE A 99 7.33 8.24 7.31
CA ILE A 99 6.54 9.39 7.74
C ILE A 99 5.08 8.96 7.88
N PRO A 100 4.50 9.02 9.09
CA PRO A 100 3.11 8.66 9.31
C PRO A 100 2.17 9.72 8.73
N SER A 101 1.06 9.26 8.14
CA SER A 101 -0.09 10.11 7.85
C SER A 101 -0.56 10.80 9.13
N PRO A 102 -0.88 12.10 9.09
CA PRO A 102 -1.49 12.80 10.20
C PRO A 102 -2.80 12.15 10.64
N GLU A 103 -3.51 11.50 9.71
CA GLU A 103 -4.73 10.76 9.99
C GLU A 103 -4.40 9.33 10.46
N GLY A 104 -4.49 9.12 11.77
CA GLY A 104 -4.36 7.79 12.38
C GLY A 104 -2.92 7.28 12.49
N GLY A 105 -1.91 8.11 12.24
CA GLY A 105 -0.51 7.77 12.49
C GLY A 105 0.03 6.65 11.59
N ASN A 106 -0.56 6.48 10.41
CA ASN A 106 -0.30 5.34 9.56
C ASN A 106 0.91 5.57 8.66
N LEU A 107 1.93 4.73 8.75
CA LEU A 107 2.95 4.66 7.69
C LEU A 107 2.36 4.19 6.35
N PRO A 108 3.01 4.49 5.21
CA PRO A 108 2.70 3.90 3.91
C PRO A 108 2.60 2.37 3.96
N LEU A 109 3.43 1.70 4.77
CA LEU A 109 3.37 0.26 4.98
C LEU A 109 2.03 -0.20 5.57
N HIS A 110 1.49 0.52 6.55
CA HIS A 110 0.17 0.22 7.11
C HIS A 110 -0.93 0.41 6.05
N ALA A 111 -0.87 1.49 5.27
CA ALA A 111 -1.84 1.75 4.20
C ALA A 111 -1.81 0.66 3.12
N ALA A 112 -0.61 0.20 2.72
CA ALA A 112 -0.47 -0.89 1.77
C ALA A 112 -1.11 -2.20 2.28
N ILE A 113 -0.92 -2.52 3.56
CA ILE A 113 -1.52 -3.71 4.19
C ILE A 113 -3.04 -3.58 4.31
N ARG A 114 -3.57 -2.42 4.69
CA ARG A 114 -5.02 -2.21 4.77
C ARG A 114 -5.72 -2.27 3.42
N SER A 115 -4.95 -2.12 2.34
CA SER A 115 -5.49 -2.17 0.99
C SER A 115 -5.43 -3.57 0.35
N LEU A 116 -5.16 -4.62 1.15
CA LEU A 116 -5.17 -6.03 0.73
C LEU A 116 -6.56 -6.60 0.37
N HIS A 117 -7.48 -5.75 -0.09
CA HIS A 117 -8.84 -6.15 -0.44
C HIS A 117 -9.00 -6.25 -1.96
N GLY A 118 -9.31 -7.44 -2.48
CA GLY A 118 -9.73 -7.64 -3.88
C GLY A 118 -8.68 -8.29 -4.79
N LYS A 119 -8.77 -8.06 -6.10
CA LYS A 119 -8.01 -8.77 -7.14
C LYS A 119 -6.51 -8.42 -7.21
N ASN A 120 -6.03 -7.48 -6.40
CA ASN A 120 -4.71 -6.84 -6.57
C ASN A 120 -3.71 -7.24 -5.48
N THR A 121 -3.89 -8.43 -4.89
CA THR A 121 -3.07 -8.95 -3.77
C THR A 121 -1.59 -9.07 -4.11
N HIS A 122 -1.25 -9.49 -5.34
CA HIS A 122 0.14 -9.58 -5.79
C HIS A 122 0.84 -8.21 -5.80
N PHE A 123 0.14 -7.16 -6.24
CA PHE A 123 0.71 -5.82 -6.28
C PHE A 123 0.96 -5.27 -4.87
N ALA A 124 0.03 -5.49 -3.95
CA ALA A 124 0.22 -5.13 -2.54
C ALA A 124 1.43 -5.83 -1.92
N GLN A 125 1.70 -7.09 -2.28
CA GLN A 125 2.91 -7.80 -1.86
C GLN A 125 4.19 -7.12 -2.38
N VAL A 126 4.23 -6.75 -3.67
CA VAL A 126 5.38 -6.03 -4.25
C VAL A 126 5.57 -4.67 -3.57
N MET A 127 4.48 -3.95 -3.29
CA MET A 127 4.50 -2.68 -2.59
C MET A 127 5.10 -2.82 -1.17
N ILE A 128 4.61 -3.80 -0.41
CA ILE A 128 5.07 -4.08 0.96
C ILE A 128 6.54 -4.48 0.97
N GLN A 129 6.95 -5.37 0.07
CA GLN A 129 8.36 -5.76 -0.09
C GLN A 129 9.23 -4.54 -0.39
N THR A 130 8.83 -3.71 -1.36
CA THR A 130 9.59 -2.52 -1.76
C THR A 130 9.75 -1.53 -0.60
N LEU A 131 8.68 -1.28 0.18
CA LEU A 131 8.74 -0.40 1.34
C LEU A 131 9.69 -0.95 2.42
N LEU A 132 9.72 -2.26 2.63
CA LEU A 132 10.58 -2.90 3.62
C LEU A 132 12.03 -3.06 3.14
N ASP A 133 12.27 -3.18 1.84
CA ASP A 133 13.62 -3.16 1.27
C ASP A 133 14.31 -1.80 1.51
N VAL A 134 13.53 -0.71 1.45
CA VAL A 134 14.04 0.65 1.65
C VAL A 134 14.14 0.98 3.14
N HIS A 135 13.13 0.60 3.93
CA HIS A 135 13.09 0.83 5.37
C HIS A 135 12.58 -0.39 6.15
N PRO A 136 13.47 -1.35 6.47
CA PRO A 136 13.10 -2.56 7.23
C PRO A 136 12.50 -2.25 8.60
N ASP A 137 12.97 -1.18 9.24
CA ASP A 137 12.49 -0.73 10.55
C ASP A 137 11.04 -0.22 10.52
N ALA A 138 10.45 0.02 9.34
CA ALA A 138 9.01 0.32 9.23
C ALA A 138 8.14 -0.81 9.80
N ALA A 139 8.61 -2.06 9.82
CA ALA A 139 7.94 -3.19 10.46
C ALA A 139 7.78 -3.05 11.99
N LYS A 140 8.55 -2.15 12.62
CA LYS A 140 8.61 -1.93 14.08
C LYS A 140 7.79 -0.73 14.54
N ILE A 141 7.27 0.07 13.60
CA ILE A 141 6.56 1.31 13.91
C ILE A 141 5.07 1.00 13.99
N THR A 142 4.44 1.42 15.08
CA THR A 142 2.99 1.24 15.29
C THR A 142 2.18 2.36 14.66
N ASP A 143 0.95 2.06 14.26
CA ASP A 143 -0.06 3.09 14.00
C ASP A 143 -0.56 3.77 15.30
N SER A 144 -1.53 4.67 15.19
CA SER A 144 -2.14 5.36 16.34
C SER A 144 -2.92 4.47 17.32
N ARG A 145 -3.12 3.18 16.99
CA ARG A 145 -3.75 2.17 17.85
C ARG A 145 -2.73 1.20 18.45
N GLY A 146 -1.44 1.55 18.40
CA GLY A 146 -0.36 0.67 18.83
C GLY A 146 -0.21 -0.57 17.94
N SER A 147 -0.85 -0.62 16.77
CA SER A 147 -0.83 -1.80 15.91
C SER A 147 0.39 -1.77 15.00
N LEU A 148 1.28 -2.75 15.18
CA LEU A 148 2.35 -3.05 14.23
C LEU A 148 1.79 -3.58 12.90
N PRO A 149 2.54 -3.47 11.79
CA PRO A 149 2.16 -4.00 10.48
C PRO A 149 1.69 -5.46 10.51
N LEU A 150 2.32 -6.34 11.31
CA LEU A 150 1.89 -7.74 11.42
C LEU A 150 0.49 -7.89 12.04
N HIS A 151 0.10 -7.06 13.00
CA HIS A 151 -1.26 -7.07 13.55
C HIS A 151 -2.29 -6.77 12.46
N LEU A 152 -2.00 -5.78 11.61
CA LEU A 152 -2.88 -5.44 10.49
C LEU A 152 -2.91 -6.57 9.44
N ALA A 153 -1.75 -7.12 9.08
CA ALA A 153 -1.68 -8.18 8.08
C ALA A 153 -2.52 -9.39 8.48
N LEU A 154 -2.49 -9.77 9.75
CA LEU A 154 -3.38 -10.81 10.25
C LEU A 154 -4.83 -10.37 10.07
N MET A 155 -5.25 -9.25 10.66
CA MET A 155 -6.63 -8.74 10.59
C MET A 155 -7.23 -8.75 9.18
N TYR A 156 -6.46 -8.34 8.17
CA TYR A 156 -6.92 -8.12 6.79
C TYR A 156 -6.79 -9.35 5.87
N THR A 157 -6.04 -10.39 6.25
CA THR A 157 -5.89 -11.62 5.45
C THR A 157 -7.01 -12.65 5.69
N HIS A 158 -7.93 -12.39 6.63
CA HIS A 158 -9.02 -13.31 7.01
C HIS A 158 -10.31 -13.19 6.18
N GLY A 159 -10.38 -12.31 5.18
CA GLY A 159 -11.65 -11.92 4.56
C GLY A 159 -11.92 -12.42 3.13
N GLY A 160 -11.05 -13.20 2.52
CA GLY A 160 -11.12 -13.48 1.07
C GLY A 160 -10.90 -14.95 0.67
N ASP A 161 -11.26 -15.25 -0.58
CA ASP A 161 -11.07 -16.53 -1.27
C ASP A 161 -9.63 -17.07 -1.15
N VAL A 162 -9.41 -18.36 -1.48
CA VAL A 162 -8.14 -19.10 -1.33
C VAL A 162 -6.89 -18.33 -1.80
N GLU A 163 -6.99 -17.50 -2.83
CA GLU A 163 -5.90 -16.63 -3.34
C GLU A 163 -5.39 -15.62 -2.30
N HIS A 164 -6.24 -15.17 -1.37
CA HIS A 164 -5.87 -14.26 -0.29
C HIS A 164 -5.05 -14.97 0.81
N ALA A 165 -5.19 -16.30 0.93
CA ALA A 165 -4.47 -17.07 1.94
C ALA A 165 -2.97 -17.20 1.59
N GLU A 166 -2.63 -17.45 0.32
CA GLU A 166 -1.23 -17.59 -0.12
C GLU A 166 -0.46 -16.27 0.03
N VAL A 167 -1.05 -15.16 -0.41
CA VAL A 167 -0.45 -13.83 -0.24
C VAL A 167 -0.38 -13.46 1.24
N GLY A 168 -1.39 -13.83 2.03
CA GLY A 168 -1.37 -13.66 3.48
C GLY A 168 -0.15 -14.33 4.12
N VAL A 169 0.11 -15.61 3.82
CA VAL A 169 1.27 -16.33 4.36
C VAL A 169 2.59 -15.67 3.94
N ALA A 170 2.72 -15.26 2.67
CA ALA A 170 3.92 -14.58 2.20
C ALA A 170 4.17 -13.26 2.94
N LEU A 171 3.13 -12.47 3.18
CA LEU A 171 3.22 -11.21 3.94
C LEU A 171 3.54 -11.44 5.41
N LEU A 172 2.97 -12.47 6.04
CA LEU A 172 3.29 -12.83 7.41
C LEU A 172 4.77 -13.22 7.54
N HIS A 173 5.30 -14.02 6.60
CA HIS A 173 6.73 -14.35 6.58
C HIS A 173 7.61 -13.12 6.40
N LEU A 174 7.24 -12.24 5.49
CA LEU A 174 7.99 -11.02 5.19
C LEU A 174 8.07 -10.10 6.43
N LEU A 175 6.91 -9.84 7.06
CA LEU A 175 6.82 -8.99 8.25
C LEU A 175 7.46 -9.63 9.50
N TYR A 176 7.31 -10.95 9.68
CA TYR A 176 7.96 -11.67 10.78
C TYR A 176 9.48 -11.66 10.63
N ASN A 177 10.01 -11.85 9.42
CA ASN A 177 11.44 -11.79 9.18
C ASN A 177 12.01 -10.39 9.41
N ALA A 178 11.24 -9.34 9.09
CA ALA A 178 11.63 -7.96 9.36
C ALA A 178 11.62 -7.62 10.86
N TYR A 179 10.69 -8.21 11.63
CA TYR A 179 10.63 -8.01 13.08
C TYR A 179 10.07 -9.22 13.85
N PRO A 180 10.92 -10.19 14.25
CA PRO A 180 10.46 -11.42 14.91
C PRO A 180 9.85 -11.20 16.30
N ASP A 181 10.32 -10.20 17.05
CA ASP A 181 9.88 -9.94 18.43
C ASP A 181 8.41 -9.49 18.52
N VAL A 182 7.81 -9.10 17.40
CA VAL A 182 6.40 -8.69 17.26
C VAL A 182 5.43 -9.66 17.92
N ILE A 183 5.73 -10.96 17.92
CA ILE A 183 4.88 -12.02 18.48
C ILE A 183 4.64 -11.85 19.99
N THR A 184 5.46 -11.04 20.67
CA THR A 184 5.38 -10.77 22.11
C THR A 184 4.80 -9.39 22.44
N ILE A 185 4.48 -8.58 21.44
CA ILE A 185 4.08 -7.18 21.60
C ILE A 185 2.59 -7.06 21.37
N THR A 186 1.89 -6.44 22.31
CA THR A 186 0.47 -6.14 22.17
C THR A 186 0.25 -4.77 21.56
N ASN A 187 -0.84 -4.61 20.82
CA ASN A 187 -1.37 -3.28 20.49
C ASN A 187 -2.10 -2.65 21.69
N ASP A 188 -2.67 -1.45 21.51
CA ASP A 188 -3.36 -0.70 22.58
C ASP A 188 -4.64 -1.39 23.09
N SER A 189 -5.09 -2.45 22.41
CA SER A 189 -6.22 -3.30 22.81
C SER A 189 -5.77 -4.59 23.51
N ASP A 190 -4.51 -4.66 23.98
CA ASP A 190 -3.88 -5.82 24.61
C ASP A 190 -3.90 -7.09 23.71
N ARG A 191 -3.94 -6.91 22.38
CA ARG A 191 -3.94 -8.02 21.44
C ARG A 191 -2.53 -8.32 20.95
N LEU A 192 -2.08 -9.56 21.16
CA LEU A 192 -0.91 -10.13 20.50
C LEU A 192 -1.26 -10.49 19.04
N PRO A 193 -0.28 -10.50 18.12
CA PRO A 193 -0.49 -11.04 16.79
C PRO A 193 -1.00 -12.49 16.84
N LEU A 194 -0.49 -13.30 17.77
CA LEU A 194 -0.89 -14.70 17.91
C LEU A 194 -2.39 -14.88 18.25
N HIS A 195 -3.02 -13.90 18.91
CA HIS A 195 -4.47 -13.97 19.17
C HIS A 195 -5.28 -13.96 17.87
N ASP A 196 -4.80 -13.25 16.85
CA ASP A 196 -5.43 -13.24 15.52
C ASP A 196 -5.05 -14.49 14.69
N VAL A 197 -3.88 -15.09 14.93
CA VAL A 197 -3.47 -16.39 14.33
C VAL A 197 -4.33 -17.56 14.84
N ALA A 198 -4.70 -17.60 16.12
CA ALA A 198 -5.57 -18.66 16.63
C ALA A 198 -6.94 -18.68 15.93
N ARG A 199 -7.44 -17.50 15.55
CA ARG A 199 -8.62 -17.35 14.69
C ARG A 199 -8.36 -17.89 13.27
N LEU A 200 -7.16 -17.66 12.71
CA LEU A 200 -6.73 -18.22 11.42
C LEU A 200 -6.76 -19.76 11.41
N VAL A 201 -6.21 -20.40 12.45
CA VAL A 201 -6.06 -21.86 12.52
C VAL A 201 -7.38 -22.55 12.89
N GLY A 202 -8.18 -21.94 13.76
CA GLY A 202 -9.49 -22.46 14.14
C GLY A 202 -10.49 -22.51 12.97
N GLU A 203 -10.39 -21.58 12.02
CA GLU A 203 -11.27 -21.50 10.85
C GLU A 203 -10.74 -22.32 9.66
N THR A 204 -9.42 -22.38 9.44
CA THR A 204 -8.82 -23.28 8.41
C THR A 204 -8.98 -24.77 8.75
N ALA A 205 -9.06 -25.13 10.03
CA ALA A 205 -9.47 -26.48 10.45
C ALA A 205 -10.92 -26.84 10.05
N GLY A 206 -11.75 -25.83 9.76
CA GLY A 206 -13.08 -26.00 9.15
C GLY A 206 -13.07 -26.07 7.62
N ILE A 207 -11.97 -25.68 6.98
CA ILE A 207 -11.76 -25.70 5.52
C ILE A 207 -10.60 -26.67 5.24
N THR A 208 -10.84 -27.96 5.44
CA THR A 208 -9.89 -29.01 5.02
C THR A 208 -9.80 -29.03 3.49
N HIS A 209 -8.76 -28.42 2.92
CA HIS A 209 -8.30 -28.76 1.57
C HIS A 209 -6.90 -29.40 1.65
N PRO A 210 -6.65 -30.56 1.01
CA PRO A 210 -5.52 -31.44 1.35
C PRO A 210 -4.16 -31.02 0.76
N SER A 211 -3.94 -29.74 0.47
CA SER A 211 -2.81 -29.30 -0.37
C SER A 211 -1.67 -28.61 0.39
N LEU A 212 -1.69 -28.58 1.72
CA LEU A 212 -0.69 -27.87 2.55
C LEU A 212 -0.07 -28.75 3.66
N LEU A 213 -0.05 -30.07 3.47
CA LEU A 213 0.83 -31.01 4.19
C LEU A 213 1.94 -31.50 3.26
#